data_AF-A0A531JHM2-F1
#
_entry.id   AF-A0A531JHM2-F1
#
_cell.length_a   1.000
_cell.length_b   1.000
_cell.length_c   1.000
_cell.angle_alpha   90.00
_cell.angle_beta   90.00
_cell.angle_gamma   90.00
#
_symmetry.space_group_name_H-M   'P 1'
#
loop_
_entity.id
_entity.type
_entity.pdbx_description
1 polymer ?
#
loop_
_entity_poly.entity_id
_entity_poly.type
_entity_poly.pdbx_seq_one_letter_code
_entity_poly.pdbx_strand_id
1 'polypeptide(L)' 'MKKLVGAGEILVEVMAERIGQSFLEPGPLLGPYPSGAPAIFIGQAAALGQPAGLIGAVGDDD' A
#
# COMPACT_ATOMS: atom_id res chain seq x y z
N MET A 1 13.30 -21.63 9.96
CA MET A 1 11.95 -21.00 9.95
C MET A 1 11.50 -20.86 8.49
N LYS A 2 10.23 -21.17 8.16
CA LYS A 2 9.69 -20.98 6.81
C LYS A 2 9.35 -19.50 6.61
N LYS A 3 9.56 -18.97 5.40
CA LYS A 3 9.25 -17.57 5.04
C LYS A 3 7.94 -17.53 4.24
N LEU A 4 7.05 -16.59 4.57
CA LEU A 4 5.94 -16.23 3.70
C LEU A 4 6.43 -15.25 2.64
N VAL A 5 6.16 -15.54 1.37
CA VAL A 5 6.53 -14.65 0.27
C VAL A 5 5.27 -14.31 -0.51
N GLY A 6 4.98 -13.01 -0.62
CA GLY A 6 3.97 -12.47 -1.51
C GLY A 6 4.64 -11.95 -2.79
N ALA A 7 3.86 -11.87 -3.86
CA ALA A 7 4.30 -11.21 -5.08
C ALA A 7 3.14 -10.42 -5.69
N GLY A 8 3.42 -9.23 -6.19
CA GLY A 8 2.42 -8.39 -6.85
C GLY A 8 2.66 -6.91 -6.61
N GLU A 9 1.57 -6.13 -6.63
CA GLU A 9 1.65 -4.68 -6.67
C GLU A 9 2.04 -4.04 -5.33
N ILE A 10 2.76 -2.93 -5.46
CA ILE A 10 3.08 -1.98 -4.40
C ILE A 10 2.68 -0.62 -4.95
N LEU A 11 1.84 0.11 -4.22
CA LEU A 11 1.36 1.41 -4.63
C LEU A 11 1.06 2.29 -3.41
N VAL A 12 0.78 3.56 -3.67
CA VAL A 12 0.25 4.46 -2.66
C VAL A 12 -1.22 4.76 -2.91
N GLU A 13 -1.99 4.87 -1.85
CA GLU A 13 -3.36 5.34 -1.90
C GLU A 13 -3.42 6.83 -1.53
N VAL A 14 -4.17 7.59 -2.31
CA VAL A 14 -4.44 9.02 -2.10
C VAL A 14 -5.96 9.16 -1.97
N MET A 15 -6.42 9.52 -0.78
CA MET A 15 -7.85 9.52 -0.44
C MET A 15 -8.45 10.92 -0.52
N ALA A 16 -9.72 11.00 -0.89
CA ALA A 16 -10.53 12.20 -0.68
C ALA A 16 -10.67 12.50 0.82
N GLU A 17 -10.53 13.77 1.21
CA GLU A 17 -10.65 14.17 2.63
C GLU A 17 -12.07 13.98 3.19
N ARG A 18 -13.09 14.15 2.34
CA ARG A 18 -14.50 14.09 2.74
C ARG A 18 -15.33 13.17 1.83
N ILE A 19 -16.38 12.57 2.39
CA ILE A 19 -17.34 11.76 1.66
C ILE A 19 -18.01 12.63 0.57
N GLY A 20 -18.10 12.09 -0.65
CA GLY A 20 -18.74 12.77 -1.78
C GLY A 20 -17.89 13.86 -2.43
N GLN A 21 -16.60 14.00 -2.08
CA GLN A 21 -15.70 14.89 -2.81
C GLN A 21 -15.53 14.45 -4.27
N SER A 22 -15.80 15.36 -5.20
CA SER A 22 -15.62 15.14 -6.64
C SER A 22 -14.15 15.23 -7.03
N PHE A 23 -13.73 14.42 -7.99
CA PHE A 23 -12.42 14.56 -8.66
C PHE A 23 -12.43 15.60 -9.79
N LEU A 24 -13.59 16.18 -10.12
CA LEU A 24 -13.74 17.22 -11.16
C LEU A 24 -13.69 18.64 -10.58
N GLU A 25 -13.54 18.77 -9.27
CA GLU A 25 -13.45 20.05 -8.55
C GLU A 25 -12.21 20.06 -7.65
N PRO A 26 -11.58 21.22 -7.43
CA PRO A 26 -10.44 21.30 -6.52
C PRO A 26 -10.86 20.96 -5.09
N GLY A 27 -10.01 20.20 -4.39
CA GLY A 27 -10.20 19.82 -3.00
C GLY A 27 -8.97 19.14 -2.42
N PRO A 28 -8.85 19.10 -1.08
CA PRO A 28 -7.72 18.45 -0.42
C PRO A 28 -7.74 16.93 -0.62
N LEU A 29 -6.55 16.35 -0.75
CA LEU A 29 -6.34 14.91 -0.82
C LEU A 29 -5.34 14.50 0.27
N LEU A 30 -5.57 13.33 0.87
CA LEU A 30 -4.77 12.81 1.98
C LEU A 30 -3.91 11.64 1.51
N GLY A 31 -2.64 11.63 1.92
CA GLY A 31 -1.66 10.60 1.55
C GLY A 31 -0.27 11.20 1.30
N PRO A 32 0.65 10.43 0.69
CA PRO A 32 0.48 9.03 0.24
C PRO A 32 0.41 8.02 1.40
N TYR A 33 -0.47 7.02 1.29
CA TYR A 33 -0.51 5.87 2.21
C TYR A 33 -0.01 4.59 1.54
N PRO A 34 0.92 3.82 2.13
CA PRO A 34 1.32 2.53 1.58
C PRO A 34 0.12 1.58 1.40
N SER A 35 -0.03 1.00 0.21
CA SER A 35 -1.17 0.14 -0.16
C SER A 35 -0.75 -0.93 -1.18
N GLY A 36 -1.73 -1.66 -1.72
CA GLY A 36 -1.55 -2.86 -2.55
C GLY A 36 -1.85 -4.13 -1.76
N ALA A 37 -2.68 -5.02 -2.32
CA ALA A 37 -3.16 -6.19 -1.56
C ALA A 37 -2.01 -7.13 -1.11
N PRO A 38 -1.01 -7.44 -1.95
CA PRO A 38 0.17 -8.21 -1.54
C PRO A 38 1.01 -7.50 -0.48
N ALA A 39 1.18 -6.18 -0.61
CA ALA A 39 1.95 -5.38 0.33
C ALA A 39 1.29 -5.34 1.72
N ILE A 40 -0.03 -5.14 1.78
CA ILE A 40 -0.81 -5.14 3.03
C ILE A 40 -0.74 -6.53 3.70
N PHE A 41 -0.93 -7.62 2.93
CA PHE A 41 -0.85 -8.99 3.45
C PHE A 41 0.52 -9.29 4.08
N ILE A 42 1.61 -9.01 3.35
CA ILE A 42 2.97 -9.27 3.83
C ILE A 42 3.35 -8.35 4.99
N GLY A 43 2.91 -7.09 4.97
CA GLY A 43 3.10 -6.16 6.07
C GLY A 43 2.48 -6.67 7.37
N GLN A 44 1.25 -7.18 7.32
CA GLN A 44 0.60 -7.76 8.51
C GLN A 44 1.28 -9.05 8.97
N ALA A 45 1.67 -9.94 8.06
CA ALA A 45 2.42 -11.14 8.42
C ALA A 45 3.72 -10.80 9.17
N ALA A 46 4.47 -9.81 8.68
CA ALA A 46 5.68 -9.33 9.32
C ALA A 46 5.42 -8.71 10.71
N ALA A 47 4.35 -7.90 10.85
CA ALA A 47 3.96 -7.29 12.13
C ALA A 47 3.63 -8.32 13.22
N LEU A 48 3.13 -9.50 12.82
CA LEU A 48 2.88 -10.64 13.72
C LEU A 48 4.15 -11.48 14.03
N GLY A 49 5.32 -11.07 13.57
CA GLY A 49 6.60 -11.73 13.82
C GLY A 49 6.92 -12.90 12.88
N GLN A 50 6.12 -13.14 11.84
CA GLN A 50 6.42 -14.16 10.84
C GLN A 50 7.53 -13.68 9.89
N PRO A 51 8.56 -14.48 9.59
CA PRO A 51 9.50 -14.15 8.54
C PRO A 51 8.77 -14.00 7.21
N ALA A 52 8.79 -12.80 6.65
CA ALA A 52 8.03 -12.45 5.45
C ALA A 52 8.91 -11.76 4.40
N GLY A 53 8.44 -11.72 3.16
CA GLY A 53 9.08 -11.03 2.05
C GLY A 53 8.09 -10.74 0.93
N LEU A 54 8.38 -9.72 0.14
CA LEU A 54 7.55 -9.30 -0.98
C LEU A 54 8.44 -9.19 -2.24
N ILE A 55 7.95 -9.72 -3.35
CA ILE A 55 8.54 -9.52 -4.68
C ILE A 55 7.62 -8.60 -5.46
N GLY A 56 8.11 -7.42 -5.79
CA GLY A 56 7.36 -6.40 -6.52
C GLY A 56 8.32 -5.39 -7.15
N ALA A 57 7.75 -4.34 -7.73
CA ALA A 57 8.49 -3.22 -8.29
C ALA A 57 7.80 -1.92 -7.90
N VAL A 58 8.60 -0.87 -7.74
CA VAL A 58 8.16 0.52 -7.57
C VAL A 58 8.93 1.39 -8.57
N GLY A 59 8.48 2.62 -8.77
CA GLY A 59 9.20 3.62 -9.56
C GLY A 59 10.48 4.09 -8.86
N ASP A 60 11.26 4.91 -9.57
CA ASP A 60 12.35 5.69 -8.98
C ASP A 60 11.79 7.06 -8.58
N ASP A 61 10.91 7.03 -7.57
CA ASP A 61 10.23 8.16 -6.95
C ASP A 61 10.45 8.15 -5.42
N ASP A 62 9.85 9.12 -4.71
CA ASP A 62 10.07 9.40 -3.28
C ASP A 62 9.83 8.22 -2.31
#